data_AF-A0A1H8ZSW1-F1
#
_entry.id   AF-A0A1H8ZSW1-F1
#
_cell.length_a   1.000
_cell.length_b   1.000
_cell.length_c   1.000
_cell.angle_alpha   90.00
_cell.angle_beta   90.00
_cell.angle_gamma   90.00
#
_symmetry.space_group_name_H-M   'P 1'
#
loop_
_entity.id
_entity.type
_entity.pdbx_description
1 polymer ?
#
loop_
_entity_poly.entity_id
_entity_poly.type
_entity_poly.pdbx_seq_one_letter_code
_entity_poly.pdbx_strand_id
1 'polypeptide(L)'
;MAKKKKRNIKKEQVLYPSAVMLKEDCYNEYQRLIETYDKIYEKVNIMLAFCGVVLLVILSKVDISRYMLLFQTEEKALFIISLLYCVAITISAWFIFTSVVHLLNLLKGKKMVVFDSIAIRNEKIYESQEESAALWLIQKYTDSISSIQNVIKEKQDEYDKTVIKVIISLMAYAVALLLEKGI
;
A
#
# COMPACT_ATOMS: atom_id res chain seq x y z
N MET A 1 -15.96 36.60 66.54
CA MET A 1 -14.92 35.92 65.73
C MET A 1 -15.37 34.51 65.40
N ALA A 2 -15.91 34.26 64.20
CA ALA A 2 -16.33 32.93 63.77
C ALA A 2 -15.34 32.39 62.71
N LYS A 3 -14.57 31.36 63.07
CA LYS A 3 -13.61 30.68 62.18
C LYS A 3 -14.37 29.89 61.11
N LYS A 4 -14.32 30.34 59.86
CA LYS A 4 -14.79 29.58 58.68
C LYS A 4 -13.95 28.31 58.51
N LYS A 5 -14.56 27.15 58.74
CA LYS A 5 -13.98 25.82 58.52
C LYS A 5 -13.88 25.57 57.00
N LYS A 6 -12.67 25.72 56.43
CA LYS A 6 -12.37 25.28 55.05
C LYS A 6 -12.58 23.76 54.98
N ARG A 7 -13.67 23.32 54.34
CA ARG A 7 -13.86 21.91 53.95
C ARG A 7 -12.88 21.62 52.82
N ASN A 8 -11.79 20.92 53.12
CA ASN A 8 -10.98 20.24 52.11
C ASN A 8 -11.84 19.11 51.54
N ILE A 9 -12.52 19.39 50.43
CA ILE A 9 -13.11 18.35 49.58
C ILE A 9 -11.91 17.67 48.93
N LYS A 10 -11.46 16.54 49.49
CA LYS A 10 -10.62 15.60 48.75
C LYS A 10 -11.43 15.22 47.51
N LYS A 11 -11.00 15.69 46.33
CA LYS A 11 -11.45 15.11 45.07
C LYS A 11 -11.07 13.63 45.14
N GLU A 12 -12.03 12.75 45.39
CA GLU A 12 -11.84 11.32 45.16
C GLU A 12 -11.34 11.19 43.72
N GLN A 13 -10.22 10.49 43.54
CA GLN A 13 -9.74 10.13 42.21
C GLN A 13 -10.83 9.26 41.59
N VAL A 14 -11.68 9.88 40.76
CA VAL A 14 -12.63 9.15 39.94
C VAL A 14 -11.80 8.33 38.97
N LEU A 15 -11.59 7.06 39.31
CA LEU A 15 -10.96 6.10 38.43
C LEU A 15 -11.96 5.88 37.29
N TYR A 16 -11.57 6.19 36.06
CA TYR A 16 -12.38 5.95 34.87
C TYR A 16 -11.94 4.61 34.25
N PRO A 17 -12.45 3.46 34.70
CA PRO A 17 -12.02 2.15 34.19
C PRO A 17 -12.25 2.01 32.69
N SER A 18 -13.30 2.64 32.15
CA SER A 18 -13.56 2.70 30.71
C SER A 18 -12.51 3.49 29.93
N ALA A 19 -11.91 4.53 30.51
CA ALA A 19 -10.85 5.29 29.86
C ALA A 19 -9.56 4.47 29.71
N VAL A 20 -9.29 3.56 30.64
CA VAL A 20 -8.15 2.63 30.55
C VAL A 20 -8.36 1.65 29.40
N MET A 21 -9.55 1.05 29.31
CA MET A 21 -9.92 0.15 28.21
C MET A 21 -9.85 0.87 26.85
N LEU A 22 -10.47 2.05 26.73
CA LEU A 22 -10.48 2.82 25.48
C LEU A 22 -9.08 3.23 25.03
N LYS A 23 -8.19 3.56 25.97
CA LYS A 23 -6.79 3.86 25.66
C LYS A 23 -6.08 2.66 25.04
N GLU A 24 -6.27 1.48 25.62
CA GLU A 24 -5.66 0.24 25.14
C GLU A 24 -6.20 -0.12 23.76
N ASP A 25 -7.51 -0.01 23.55
CA ASP A 25 -8.15 -0.24 22.24
C ASP A 25 -7.63 0.73 21.16
N CYS A 26 -7.52 2.03 21.46
CA CYS A 26 -6.95 3.02 20.52
C CYS A 26 -5.47 2.74 20.20
N TYR A 27 -4.69 2.32 21.20
CA TYR A 27 -3.30 1.95 20.97
C TYR A 27 -3.18 0.71 20.09
N ASN A 28 -4.00 -0.31 20.34
CA ASN A 28 -4.07 -1.54 19.55
C ASN A 28 -4.52 -1.27 18.11
N GLU A 29 -5.50 -0.38 17.91
CA GLU A 29 -5.92 0.07 16.59
C GLU A 29 -4.78 0.76 15.83
N TYR A 30 -4.08 1.69 16.49
CA TYR A 30 -2.95 2.40 15.90
C TYR A 30 -1.82 1.44 15.49
N GLN A 31 -1.46 0.50 16.38
CA GLN A 31 -0.48 -0.56 16.10
C GLN A 31 -0.91 -1.39 14.88
N ARG A 32 -2.15 -1.87 14.86
CA ARG A 32 -2.69 -2.65 13.75
C ARG A 32 -2.62 -1.89 12.41
N LEU A 33 -2.85 -0.58 12.41
CA LEU A 33 -2.73 0.24 11.19
C LEU A 33 -1.28 0.31 10.69
N ILE A 34 -0.32 0.51 11.60
CA ILE A 34 1.11 0.49 11.24
C ILE A 34 1.51 -0.90 10.72
N GLU A 35 1.14 -1.97 11.43
CA GLU A 35 1.41 -3.34 10.99
C GLU A 35 0.79 -3.63 9.61
N THR A 36 -0.42 -3.13 9.36
CA THR A 36 -1.08 -3.27 8.05
C THR A 36 -0.31 -2.54 6.97
N TYR A 37 0.17 -1.33 7.27
CA TYR A 37 1.01 -0.56 6.37
C TYR A 37 2.32 -1.31 6.05
N ASP A 38 3.03 -1.81 7.06
CA ASP A 38 4.28 -2.56 6.88
C ASP A 38 4.06 -3.85 6.08
N LYS A 39 2.94 -4.55 6.34
CA LYS A 39 2.55 -5.74 5.58
C LYS A 39 2.29 -5.44 4.09
N ILE A 40 1.82 -4.24 3.75
CA ILE A 40 1.71 -3.82 2.34
C ILE A 40 3.11 -3.70 1.72
N TYR A 41 4.08 -3.10 2.42
CA TYR A 41 5.47 -3.03 1.91
C TYR A 41 6.09 -4.41 1.71
N GLU A 42 5.86 -5.32 2.65
CA GLU A 42 6.33 -6.70 2.53
C GLU A 42 5.74 -7.38 1.28
N LYS A 43 4.42 -7.28 1.09
CA LYS A 43 3.74 -7.80 -0.13
C LYS A 43 4.29 -7.18 -1.40
N VAL A 44 4.50 -5.85 -1.41
CA VAL A 44 5.08 -5.13 -2.56
C VAL A 44 6.49 -5.63 -2.87
N ASN A 45 7.34 -5.82 -1.87
CA ASN A 45 8.69 -6.34 -2.05
C ASN A 45 8.70 -7.77 -2.62
N ILE A 46 7.86 -8.65 -2.08
CA ILE A 46 7.71 -10.03 -2.59
C ILE A 46 7.25 -10.00 -4.05
N MET A 47 6.24 -9.19 -4.36
CA MET A 47 5.70 -9.04 -5.71
C MET A 47 6.73 -8.45 -6.68
N LEU A 48 7.52 -7.49 -6.23
CA LEU A 48 8.57 -6.88 -7.04
C LEU A 48 9.66 -7.91 -7.39
N ALA A 49 10.09 -8.73 -6.43
CA ALA A 49 11.03 -9.81 -6.68
C ALA A 49 10.48 -10.81 -7.72
N PHE A 50 9.23 -11.22 -7.57
CA PHE A 50 8.55 -12.10 -8.52
C PHE A 50 8.47 -11.48 -9.93
N CYS A 51 8.01 -10.22 -10.04
CA CYS A 51 7.94 -9.50 -11.31
C CYS A 51 9.33 -9.33 -11.95
N GLY A 52 10.39 -9.16 -11.16
CA GLY A 52 11.76 -9.11 -11.66
C GLY A 52 12.17 -10.41 -12.35
N VAL A 53 11.87 -11.56 -11.75
CA VAL A 53 12.13 -12.88 -12.37
C VAL A 53 11.30 -13.07 -13.63
N VAL A 54 10.00 -12.76 -13.59
CA VAL A 54 9.10 -12.89 -14.74
C VAL A 54 9.54 -12.00 -15.91
N LEU A 55 9.92 -10.76 -15.62
CA LEU A 55 10.43 -9.82 -16.63
C LEU A 55 11.68 -10.36 -17.32
N LEU A 56 12.64 -10.92 -16.56
CA LEU A 56 13.83 -11.54 -17.14
C LEU A 56 13.48 -12.71 -18.06
N VAL A 57 12.55 -13.57 -17.65
CA VAL A 57 12.09 -14.71 -18.46
C VAL A 57 11.44 -14.22 -19.75
N ILE A 58 10.54 -13.23 -19.68
CA ILE A 58 9.89 -12.67 -20.88
C ILE A 58 10.93 -12.05 -21.81
N LEU A 59 11.85 -11.23 -21.28
CA LEU A 59 12.92 -10.62 -22.07
C LEU A 59 13.83 -11.64 -22.73
N SER A 60 14.12 -12.77 -22.08
CA SER A 60 14.92 -13.85 -22.68
C SER A 60 14.26 -14.53 -23.88
N LYS A 61 12.93 -14.35 -24.04
CA LYS A 61 12.14 -14.90 -25.14
C LYS A 61 11.84 -13.88 -26.24
N VAL A 62 12.11 -12.60 -26.01
CA VAL A 62 11.95 -11.57 -27.04
C VAL A 62 13.06 -11.75 -28.08
N ASP A 63 12.72 -12.36 -29.21
CA ASP A 63 13.64 -12.56 -30.31
C ASP A 63 13.29 -11.64 -31.49
N ILE A 64 14.18 -10.67 -31.75
CA ILE A 64 14.04 -9.69 -32.85
C ILE A 64 14.02 -10.40 -34.22
N SER A 65 14.70 -11.54 -34.35
CA SER A 65 14.74 -12.30 -35.61
C SER A 65 13.37 -12.88 -35.99
N ARG A 66 12.53 -13.24 -35.01
CA ARG A 66 11.16 -13.73 -35.27
C ARG A 66 10.24 -12.64 -35.81
N TYR A 67 10.44 -11.38 -35.41
CA TYR A 67 9.72 -10.25 -36.00
C TYR A 67 10.09 -10.04 -37.47
N MET A 68 11.34 -10.35 -37.86
CA MET A 68 11.78 -10.24 -39.25
C MET A 68 11.20 -11.34 -40.13
N LEU A 69 11.10 -12.57 -39.61
CA LEU A 69 10.45 -13.71 -40.30
C LEU A 69 8.96 -13.47 -40.59
N LEU A 70 8.30 -12.68 -39.74
CA LEU A 70 6.89 -12.31 -39.93
C LEU A 70 6.64 -11.61 -41.27
N PHE A 71 7.60 -10.83 -41.77
CA PHE A 71 7.50 -10.14 -43.07
C PHE A 71 7.82 -11.03 -44.28
N GLN A 72 8.42 -12.20 -44.06
CA GLN A 72 8.86 -13.10 -45.14
C GLN A 72 7.93 -14.30 -45.34
N THR A 73 6.88 -14.44 -44.52
CA THR A 73 5.99 -15.61 -44.54
C THR A 73 4.87 -15.41 -45.55
N GLU A 74 4.83 -16.24 -46.60
CA GLU A 74 3.82 -16.22 -47.67
C GLU A 74 2.50 -16.93 -47.26
N GLU A 75 2.57 -17.87 -46.31
CA GLU A 75 1.39 -18.61 -45.84
C GLU A 75 0.54 -17.82 -44.84
N LYS A 76 -0.71 -17.54 -45.22
CA LYS A 76 -1.65 -16.73 -44.42
C LYS A 76 -1.90 -17.27 -43.01
N ALA A 77 -1.95 -18.58 -42.83
CA ALA A 77 -2.24 -19.19 -41.52
C ALA A 77 -1.06 -19.03 -40.55
N LEU A 78 0.17 -19.32 -41.02
CA LEU A 78 1.40 -19.13 -40.24
C LEU A 78 1.64 -17.64 -39.93
N PHE A 79 1.31 -16.76 -40.87
CA PHE A 79 1.38 -15.31 -40.66
C PHE A 79 0.48 -14.85 -39.50
N ILE A 80 -0.78 -15.31 -39.42
CA ILE A 80 -1.71 -14.92 -38.36
C ILE A 80 -1.23 -15.42 -36.98
N ILE A 81 -0.75 -16.67 -36.89
CA ILE A 81 -0.23 -17.24 -35.64
C ILE A 81 1.01 -16.48 -35.18
N SER A 82 1.94 -16.18 -36.09
CA SER A 82 3.15 -15.42 -35.79
C SER A 82 2.81 -13.97 -35.37
N LEU A 83 1.82 -13.34 -35.99
CA LEU A 83 1.32 -12.03 -35.61
C LEU A 83 0.75 -12.04 -34.19
N LEU A 84 -0.12 -13.01 -33.88
CA LEU A 84 -0.72 -13.15 -32.56
C LEU A 84 0.33 -13.39 -31.47
N TYR A 85 1.33 -14.23 -31.75
CA TYR A 85 2.46 -14.48 -30.86
C TYR A 85 3.25 -13.19 -30.56
N CYS A 86 3.63 -12.45 -31.62
CA CYS A 86 4.37 -11.20 -31.49
C CYS A 86 3.60 -10.16 -30.67
N VAL A 87 2.28 -10.05 -30.89
CA VAL A 87 1.41 -9.15 -30.13
C VAL A 87 1.28 -9.60 -28.66
N ALA A 88 1.11 -10.90 -28.41
CA ALA A 88 0.99 -11.42 -27.05
C ALA A 88 2.25 -11.16 -26.22
N ILE A 89 3.44 -11.35 -26.80
CA ILE A 89 4.72 -11.07 -26.13
C ILE A 89 4.92 -9.59 -25.86
N THR A 90 4.66 -8.72 -26.83
CA THR A 90 4.83 -7.27 -26.62
C THR A 90 3.88 -6.75 -25.55
N ILE A 91 2.62 -7.19 -25.56
CA ILE A 91 1.64 -6.88 -24.52
C ILE A 91 2.15 -7.34 -23.17
N SER A 92 2.57 -8.61 -23.07
CA SER A 92 3.06 -9.17 -21.80
C SER A 92 4.25 -8.39 -21.25
N ALA A 93 5.24 -8.09 -22.09
CA ALA A 93 6.43 -7.31 -21.74
C ALA A 93 6.09 -5.88 -21.30
N TRP A 94 5.17 -5.21 -22.00
CA TRP A 94 4.72 -3.86 -21.64
C TRP A 94 4.01 -3.83 -20.28
N PHE A 95 3.09 -4.77 -20.04
CA PHE A 95 2.36 -4.84 -18.77
C PHE A 95 3.28 -5.19 -17.59
N ILE A 96 4.25 -6.09 -17.77
CA ILE A 96 5.16 -6.42 -16.66
C ILE A 96 6.11 -5.26 -16.37
N PHE A 97 6.62 -4.58 -17.40
CA PHE A 97 7.50 -3.42 -17.23
C PHE A 97 6.79 -2.28 -16.51
N THR A 98 5.57 -1.92 -16.95
CA THR A 98 4.77 -0.88 -16.29
C THR A 98 4.38 -1.25 -14.85
N SER A 99 4.18 -2.54 -14.57
CA SER A 99 3.92 -3.05 -13.21
C SER A 99 5.13 -2.90 -12.29
N VAL A 100 6.34 -3.23 -12.77
CA VAL A 100 7.58 -3.04 -12.00
C VAL A 100 7.78 -1.56 -11.67
N VAL A 101 7.56 -0.65 -12.63
CA VAL A 101 7.65 0.80 -12.38
C VAL A 101 6.62 1.26 -11.34
N HIS A 102 5.38 0.76 -11.41
CA HIS A 102 4.36 1.06 -10.40
C HIS A 102 4.73 0.54 -9.01
N LEU A 103 5.22 -0.70 -8.89
CA LEU A 103 5.66 -1.29 -7.62
C LEU A 103 6.83 -0.50 -7.01
N LEU A 104 7.80 -0.09 -7.83
CA LEU A 104 8.90 0.77 -7.38
C LEU A 104 8.40 2.13 -6.89
N ASN A 105 7.40 2.71 -7.55
CA ASN A 105 6.78 3.94 -7.08
C ASN A 105 5.99 3.73 -5.78
N LEU A 106 5.36 2.57 -5.63
CA LEU A 106 4.61 2.20 -4.42
C LEU A 106 5.53 1.98 -3.22
N LEU A 107 6.78 1.54 -3.45
CA LEU A 107 7.83 1.49 -2.43
C LEU A 107 8.33 2.86 -1.98
N LYS A 108 8.10 3.93 -2.74
CA LYS A 108 8.40 5.27 -2.23
C LYS A 108 7.49 5.55 -1.03
N GLY A 109 8.14 5.80 0.11
CA GLY A 109 7.48 6.20 1.34
C GLY A 109 6.64 7.46 1.10
N LYS A 110 5.36 7.41 1.47
CA LYS A 110 4.54 8.62 1.59
C LYS A 110 4.78 9.21 2.98
N LYS A 111 4.88 10.54 3.08
CA LYS A 111 4.92 11.23 4.38
C LYS A 111 3.57 10.99 5.06
N MET A 112 3.57 10.25 6.17
CA MET A 112 2.38 10.03 6.99
C MET A 112 2.31 11.10 8.07
N VAL A 113 1.11 11.64 8.31
CA VAL A 113 0.87 12.50 9.47
C VAL A 113 0.80 11.59 10.69
N VAL A 114 1.87 11.60 11.48
CA VAL A 114 1.99 10.82 12.71
C VAL A 114 1.53 11.68 13.88
N PHE A 115 0.99 11.05 14.92
CA PHE A 115 0.64 11.73 16.15
C PHE A 115 1.88 12.41 16.75
N ASP A 116 1.89 13.75 16.73
CA ASP A 116 3.04 14.53 17.19
C ASP A 116 2.97 14.75 18.71
N SER A 117 3.69 13.91 19.45
CA SER A 117 3.85 14.08 20.90
C SER A 117 4.65 15.34 21.27
N ILE A 118 5.44 15.89 20.35
CA ILE A 118 6.20 17.13 20.57
C ILE A 118 5.27 18.35 20.54
N ALA A 119 4.18 18.29 19.77
CA ALA A 119 3.14 19.33 19.75
C ALA A 119 2.51 19.53 21.14
N ILE A 120 2.40 18.48 21.97
CA ILE A 120 1.91 18.58 23.36
C ILE A 120 2.77 19.56 24.17
N ARG A 121 4.10 19.51 23.99
CA ARG A 121 5.05 20.40 24.67
C ARG A 121 5.05 21.79 24.06
N ASN A 122 5.07 21.89 22.73
CA ASN A 122 5.21 23.16 22.02
C ASN A 122 3.95 24.03 22.14
N GLU A 123 2.77 23.42 22.10
CA GLU A 123 1.47 24.10 22.26
C GLU A 123 1.06 24.23 23.75
N LYS A 124 1.93 23.78 24.68
CA LYS A 124 1.70 23.81 26.13
C LYS A 124 0.34 23.25 26.56
N ILE A 125 -0.06 22.15 25.93
CA ILE A 125 -1.35 21.49 26.19
C ILE A 125 -1.44 21.00 27.64
N TYR A 126 -0.32 20.79 28.32
CA TYR A 126 -0.28 20.45 29.74
C TYR A 126 -0.66 21.63 30.68
N GLU A 127 -0.68 22.88 30.19
CA GLU A 127 -1.13 24.06 30.94
C GLU A 127 -2.64 24.36 30.74
N SER A 128 -3.29 23.71 29.78
CA SER A 128 -4.70 23.94 29.48
C SER A 128 -5.64 23.15 30.41
N GLN A 129 -6.93 23.50 30.38
CA GLN A 129 -7.94 22.80 31.17
C GLN A 129 -8.05 21.33 30.72
N GLU A 130 -8.28 20.42 31.67
CA GLU A 130 -8.33 18.96 31.43
C GLU A 130 -9.27 18.59 30.28
N GLU A 131 -10.44 19.24 30.18
CA GLU A 131 -11.39 19.03 29.09
C GLU A 131 -10.87 19.48 27.72
N SER A 132 -10.20 20.64 27.65
CA SER A 132 -9.62 21.16 26.40
C SER A 132 -8.43 20.32 25.93
N ALA A 133 -7.59 19.87 26.87
CA ALA A 133 -6.47 18.97 26.57
C ALA A 133 -6.96 17.61 26.05
N ALA A 134 -8.03 17.06 26.64
CA ALA A 134 -8.64 15.81 26.20
C ALA A 134 -9.25 15.94 24.79
N LEU A 135 -10.00 17.02 24.51
CA LEU A 135 -10.56 17.29 23.18
C LEU A 135 -9.47 17.43 22.11
N TRP A 136 -8.40 18.17 22.42
CA TRP A 136 -7.26 18.33 21.51
C TRP A 136 -6.62 16.97 21.18
N LEU A 137 -6.43 16.12 22.20
CA LEU A 137 -5.79 14.80 22.02
C LEU A 137 -6.65 13.86 21.17
N ILE A 138 -7.96 13.84 21.41
CA ILE A 138 -8.92 13.06 20.61
C ILE A 138 -8.89 13.53 19.16
N GLN A 139 -8.91 14.85 18.92
CA GLN A 139 -8.90 15.41 17.57
C GLN A 139 -7.62 15.02 16.83
N LYS A 140 -6.44 15.26 17.42
CA LYS A 140 -5.14 14.95 16.79
C LYS A 140 -4.96 13.46 16.52
N TYR A 141 -5.42 12.62 17.44
CA TYR A 141 -5.45 11.17 17.24
C TYR A 141 -6.33 10.79 16.05
N THR A 142 -7.57 11.30 16.02
CA THR A 142 -8.54 11.00 14.96
C THR A 142 -8.04 11.44 13.59
N ASP A 143 -7.43 12.64 13.50
CA ASP A 143 -6.83 13.16 12.27
C ASP A 143 -5.68 12.27 11.78
N SER A 144 -4.82 11.82 12.71
CA SER A 144 -3.67 10.95 12.38
C SER A 144 -4.14 9.57 11.90
N ILE A 145 -5.11 8.97 12.59
CA ILE A 145 -5.70 7.67 12.22
C ILE A 145 -6.36 7.76 10.84
N SER A 146 -7.18 8.77 10.61
CA SER A 146 -7.85 9.01 9.32
C SER A 146 -6.82 9.18 8.20
N SER A 147 -5.74 9.95 8.43
CA SER A 147 -4.65 10.11 7.48
C SER A 147 -3.97 8.79 7.14
N ILE A 148 -3.59 8.00 8.16
CA ILE A 148 -2.94 6.69 7.97
C ILE A 148 -3.88 5.73 7.22
N GLN A 149 -5.15 5.66 7.59
CA GLN A 149 -6.14 4.82 6.92
C GLN A 149 -6.31 5.19 5.45
N ASN A 150 -6.35 6.49 5.12
CA ASN A 150 -6.44 6.94 3.74
C ASN A 150 -5.19 6.55 2.93
N VAL A 151 -4.00 6.73 3.49
CA VAL A 151 -2.74 6.33 2.85
C VAL A 151 -2.68 4.81 2.62
N ILE A 152 -3.11 4.02 3.61
CA ILE A 152 -3.17 2.56 3.51
C ILE A 152 -4.14 2.14 2.40
N LYS A 153 -5.36 2.70 2.36
CA LYS A 153 -6.36 2.40 1.34
C LYS A 153 -5.86 2.75 -0.06
N GLU A 154 -5.27 3.93 -0.24
CA GLU A 154 -4.73 4.36 -1.52
C GLU A 154 -3.59 3.45 -1.98
N LYS A 155 -2.66 3.07 -1.08
CA LYS A 155 -1.58 2.13 -1.42
C LYS A 155 -2.09 0.74 -1.74
N GLN A 156 -3.09 0.25 -1.02
CA GLN A 156 -3.72 -1.05 -1.26
C GLN A 156 -4.43 -1.08 -2.62
N ASP A 157 -5.18 -0.03 -2.97
CA ASP A 157 -5.85 0.08 -4.27
C ASP A 157 -4.84 0.09 -5.43
N GLU A 158 -3.77 0.88 -5.31
CA GLU A 158 -2.68 0.89 -6.31
C GLU A 158 -1.94 -0.46 -6.41
N TYR A 159 -1.77 -1.15 -5.28
CA TYR A 159 -1.24 -2.51 -5.26
C TYR A 159 -2.17 -3.47 -6.01
N ASP A 160 -3.46 -3.47 -5.72
CA ASP A 160 -4.44 -4.37 -6.32
C ASP A 160 -4.56 -4.15 -7.83
N LYS A 161 -4.57 -2.89 -8.30
CA LYS A 161 -4.48 -2.55 -9.73
C LYS A 161 -3.21 -3.12 -10.37
N THR A 162 -2.09 -3.07 -9.66
CA THR A 162 -0.81 -3.58 -10.16
C THR A 162 -0.81 -5.10 -10.23
N VAL A 163 -1.39 -5.79 -9.25
CA VAL A 163 -1.58 -7.24 -9.27
C VAL A 163 -2.38 -7.67 -10.51
N ILE A 164 -3.46 -6.94 -10.83
CA ILE A 164 -4.27 -7.22 -12.04
C ILE A 164 -3.44 -7.11 -13.31
N LYS A 165 -2.61 -6.06 -13.44
CA LYS A 165 -1.69 -5.89 -14.60
C LYS A 165 -0.72 -7.07 -14.73
N VAL A 166 -0.19 -7.57 -13.61
CA VAL A 166 0.70 -8.73 -13.60
C VAL A 166 -0.03 -9.99 -14.02
N ILE A 167 -1.26 -10.22 -13.56
CA ILE A 167 -2.07 -11.36 -13.99
C ILE A 167 -2.33 -11.31 -15.51
N ILE A 168 -2.70 -10.14 -16.05
CA ILE A 168 -2.90 -9.97 -17.50
C ILE A 168 -1.61 -10.27 -18.27
N SER A 169 -0.47 -9.77 -17.79
CA SER A 169 0.83 -10.05 -18.39
C SER A 169 1.15 -11.55 -18.43
N LEU A 170 0.90 -12.26 -17.33
CA LEU A 170 1.12 -13.70 -17.23
C LEU A 170 0.20 -14.48 -18.17
N MET A 171 -1.08 -14.11 -18.26
CA MET A 171 -2.03 -14.73 -19.18
C MET A 171 -1.61 -14.51 -20.64
N ALA A 172 -1.21 -13.29 -21.01
CA ALA A 172 -0.71 -12.99 -22.35
C ALA A 172 0.56 -13.81 -22.68
N TYR A 173 1.46 -13.96 -21.71
CA TYR A 173 2.66 -14.79 -21.87
C TYR A 173 2.32 -16.27 -22.04
N ALA A 174 1.36 -16.79 -21.28
CA ALA A 174 0.90 -18.18 -21.41
C ALA A 174 0.33 -18.44 -22.82
N VAL A 175 -0.47 -17.51 -23.36
CA VAL A 175 -0.97 -17.59 -24.74
C VAL A 175 0.19 -17.60 -25.74
N ALA A 176 1.19 -16.73 -25.57
CA ALA A 176 2.38 -16.75 -26.43
C ALA A 176 3.11 -18.11 -26.39
N LEU A 177 3.26 -18.72 -25.21
CA LEU A 177 3.89 -20.04 -25.08
C LEU A 177 3.09 -21.16 -25.75
N LEU A 178 1.75 -21.10 -25.73
CA LEU A 178 0.90 -22.07 -26.42
C LEU A 178 1.07 -21.96 -27.95
N LEU A 179 1.07 -20.73 -28.47
CA LEU A 179 1.28 -20.45 -29.89
C LEU A 179 2.68 -20.88 -30.36
N GLU A 180 3.71 -20.68 -29.54
CA GLU A 180 5.08 -21.13 -29.86
C GLU A 180 5.18 -22.66 -29.95
N LYS A 181 4.42 -23.38 -29.14
CA LYS A 181 4.43 -24.85 -29.11
C LYS A 181 3.52 -25.48 -30.16
N GLY A 182 2.74 -24.69 -30.89
CA GLY A 182 1.87 -25.16 -31.97
C GLY A 182 0.66 -25.98 -31.49
N ILE A 183 0.11 -25.66 -30.31
CA ILE A 183 -1.21 -26.15 -29.87
C ILE A 183 -2.30 -25.27 -30.46
#